data_AF-A0A4S8MKD6-F1
#
_entry.id   AF-A0A4S8MKD6-F1
#
_cell.length_a   1.000
_cell.length_b   1.000
_cell.length_c   1.000
_cell.angle_alpha   90.00
_cell.angle_beta   90.00
_cell.angle_gamma   90.00
#
_symmetry.space_group_name_H-M   'P 1'
#
loop_
_entity.id
_entity.type
_entity.pdbx_description
1 polymer ?
#
loop_
_entity_poly.entity_id
_entity_poly.type
_entity_poly.pdbx_seq_one_letter_code
_entity_poly.pdbx_strand_id
1 'polypeptide(L)'
;SYANGIWTGDLPDPLKDLSFLEEQCIARAHSTKCMFKLELGPTGQYASHGNVCILPQDPSALSTCLPPPLSQLHGEICVILVGSPDTEVKFDTLAETPLLVCCSKIIEALMWLKLHDPLYFDLDLETVVSNATQYPDHGIPI
;
A
#
# COMPACT_ATOMS: atom_id res chain seq x y z
N SER A 1 8.76 5.57 27.80
CA SER A 1 9.65 4.68 27.04
C SER A 1 8.76 3.75 26.24
N TYR A 2 8.79 3.80 24.91
CA TYR A 2 8.01 2.87 24.07
C TYR A 2 8.60 1.48 24.26
N ALA A 3 7.94 0.70 25.13
CA ALA A 3 8.54 -0.42 25.86
C ALA A 3 8.78 -1.70 25.03
N ASN A 4 8.52 -1.67 23.73
CA ASN A 4 8.47 -2.88 22.92
C ASN A 4 9.74 -3.12 22.09
N GLY A 5 10.73 -2.21 22.11
CA GLY A 5 11.94 -2.33 21.28
C GLY A 5 11.69 -2.20 19.78
N ILE A 6 10.49 -1.73 19.38
CA ILE A 6 10.06 -1.56 17.98
C ILE A 6 10.42 -0.16 17.45
N TRP A 7 11.06 0.70 18.27
CA TRP A 7 11.49 2.01 17.82
C TRP A 7 12.69 1.89 16.87
N THR A 8 12.47 2.17 15.59
CA THR A 8 13.49 2.11 14.53
C THR A 8 14.30 3.40 14.37
N GLY A 9 13.97 4.45 15.13
CA GLY A 9 14.61 5.77 14.98
C GLY A 9 13.85 6.67 14.01
N ASP A 10 14.56 7.66 13.46
CA ASP A 10 14.03 8.50 12.40
C ASP A 10 13.92 7.69 11.11
N LEU A 11 12.74 7.69 10.51
CA LEU A 11 12.47 7.01 9.25
C LEU A 11 13.15 7.79 8.11
N PRO A 12 13.87 7.12 7.19
CA PRO A 12 14.55 7.78 6.08
C PRO A 12 13.54 8.43 5.13
N ASP A 13 13.94 9.52 4.46
CA ASP A 13 13.06 10.31 3.59
C ASP A 13 12.28 9.48 2.56
N PRO A 14 12.86 8.46 1.87
CA PRO A 14 12.12 7.66 0.89
C PRO A 14 11.05 6.73 1.47
N LEU A 15 11.12 6.43 2.77
CA LEU A 15 10.11 5.62 3.46
C LEU A 15 9.11 6.48 4.24
N LYS A 16 9.35 7.79 4.31
CA LYS A 16 8.50 8.73 5.03
C LYS A 16 7.26 9.07 4.20
N ASP A 17 6.14 9.26 4.90
CA ASP A 17 4.87 9.69 4.29
C ASP A 17 4.39 8.76 3.16
N LEU A 18 4.72 7.47 3.25
CA LEU A 18 4.11 6.44 2.40
C LEU A 18 2.66 6.23 2.84
N SER A 19 1.76 6.13 1.86
CA SER A 19 0.39 5.72 2.12
C SER A 19 0.35 4.24 2.50
N PHE A 20 -0.74 3.82 3.15
CA PHE A 20 -0.92 2.41 3.49
C PHE A 20 -0.78 1.51 2.26
N LEU A 21 -1.36 1.89 1.11
CA LEU A 21 -1.23 1.07 -0.10
C LEU A 21 0.18 1.11 -0.68
N GLU A 22 0.91 2.22 -0.58
CA GLU A 22 2.32 2.26 -0.98
C GLU A 22 3.16 1.31 -0.13
N GLU A 23 2.94 1.27 1.18
CA GLU A 23 3.58 0.30 2.09
C GLU A 23 3.26 -1.14 1.69
N GLN A 24 2.01 -1.45 1.32
CA GLN A 24 1.64 -2.78 0.83
C GLN A 24 2.33 -3.12 -0.50
N CYS A 25 2.57 -2.14 -1.38
CA CYS A 25 3.25 -2.37 -2.66
C CYS A 25 4.75 -2.67 -2.49
N ILE A 26 5.37 -2.20 -1.41
CA ILE A 26 6.80 -2.44 -1.12
C ILE A 26 7.03 -3.59 -0.14
N ALA A 27 5.99 -4.11 0.51
CA ALA A 27 6.12 -5.21 1.45
C ALA A 27 6.45 -6.53 0.72
N ARG A 28 7.41 -7.32 1.22
CA ARG A 28 7.66 -8.67 0.66
C ARG A 28 6.63 -9.72 1.07
N ALA A 29 5.99 -9.49 2.21
CA ALA A 29 4.96 -10.35 2.77
C ALA A 29 3.63 -9.62 2.67
N HIS A 30 2.68 -10.19 1.92
CA HIS A 30 1.36 -9.61 1.71
C HIS A 30 0.32 -10.40 2.51
N SER A 31 -0.67 -9.68 3.03
CA SER A 31 -1.89 -10.31 3.53
C SER A 31 -2.74 -10.71 2.31
N THR A 32 -3.26 -11.94 2.29
CA THR A 32 -3.90 -12.50 1.08
C THR A 32 -5.12 -11.70 0.60
N LYS A 33 -5.77 -10.94 1.49
CA LYS A 33 -6.90 -10.06 1.19
C LYS A 33 -6.92 -8.85 2.13
N CYS A 34 -7.00 -7.64 1.57
CA CYS A 34 -7.18 -6.39 2.30
C CYS A 34 -8.50 -5.72 1.86
N MET A 35 -9.38 -5.40 2.82
CA MET A 35 -10.70 -4.84 2.54
C MET A 35 -10.87 -3.49 3.24
N PHE A 36 -11.13 -2.45 2.46
CA PHE A 36 -11.45 -1.11 2.95
C PHE A 36 -12.92 -0.81 2.74
N LYS A 37 -13.66 -0.61 3.83
CA LYS A 37 -15.00 -0.02 3.77
C LYS A 37 -14.88 1.43 4.22
N LEU A 38 -15.12 2.35 3.29
CA LEU A 38 -15.15 3.78 3.58
C LEU A 38 -16.61 4.21 3.72
N GLU A 39 -16.96 4.70 4.91
CA GLU A 39 -18.28 5.24 5.22
C GLU A 39 -18.18 6.72 5.53
N LEU A 40 -19.06 7.53 4.94
CA LEU A 40 -19.15 8.95 5.31
C LEU A 40 -19.82 9.08 6.67
N GLY A 41 -19.07 9.58 7.66
CA GLY A 41 -19.58 9.81 9.01
C GLY A 41 -20.55 11.00 9.08
N PRO A 42 -21.29 11.16 10.20
CA PRO A 42 -22.28 12.23 10.39
C PRO A 42 -21.70 13.64 10.28
N THR A 43 -20.39 13.79 10.47
CA THR A 43 -19.63 15.03 10.42
C THR A 43 -19.04 15.32 9.04
N GLY A 44 -19.26 14.45 8.04
CA GLY A 44 -18.69 14.57 6.70
C GLY A 44 -17.26 14.05 6.54
N GLN A 45 -16.68 13.44 7.58
CA GLN A 45 -15.37 12.77 7.50
C GLN A 45 -15.55 11.29 7.15
N TYR A 46 -14.68 10.76 6.28
CA TYR A 46 -14.65 9.32 6.00
C TYR A 46 -14.08 8.55 7.19
N ALA A 47 -14.83 7.58 7.68
CA ALA A 47 -14.36 6.60 8.64
C ALA A 47 -14.13 5.27 7.91
N SER A 48 -12.95 4.67 8.11
CA SER A 48 -12.69 3.30 7.66
C SER A 48 -13.20 2.33 8.71
N HIS A 49 -14.12 1.43 8.33
CA HIS A 49 -14.58 0.34 9.21
C HIS A 49 -14.26 -1.02 8.57
N GLY A 50 -13.20 -1.68 9.01
CA GLY A 50 -12.72 -2.94 8.43
C GLY A 50 -12.70 -4.08 9.43
N ASN A 51 -12.99 -5.30 8.95
CA ASN A 51 -12.62 -6.53 9.66
C ASN A 51 -11.28 -7.01 9.09
N VAL A 52 -10.31 -7.31 9.96
CA VAL A 52 -9.04 -7.92 9.54
C VAL A 52 -9.17 -9.44 9.64
N CYS A 53 -9.12 -10.12 8.51
CA CYS A 53 -9.06 -11.58 8.45
C CYS A 53 -7.59 -12.01 8.32
N ILE A 54 -7.01 -12.54 9.39
CA ILE A 54 -5.67 -13.13 9.34
C ILE A 54 -5.82 -14.59 8.92
N LEU A 55 -5.50 -14.88 7.66
CA LEU A 55 -5.45 -16.24 7.14
C LEU A 55 -4.11 -16.91 7.52
N PRO A 56 -4.05 -18.25 7.57
CA PRO A 56 -2.80 -18.97 7.73
C PRO A 56 -1.79 -18.48 6.69
N GLN A 57 -0.63 -18.02 7.14
CA GLN A 57 0.44 -17.58 6.25
C GLN A 57 0.91 -18.80 5.44
N ASP A 58 0.91 -18.68 4.12
CA ASP A 58 1.60 -19.63 3.26
C ASP A 58 3.10 -19.48 3.53
N PRO A 59 3.82 -20.52 4.00
CA PRO A 59 5.26 -20.43 4.26
C PRO A 59 6.10 -20.40 2.97
N SER A 60 5.50 -20.01 1.84
CA SER A 60 6.18 -19.83 0.57
C SER A 60 7.23 -18.71 0.66
N ALA A 61 8.18 -18.74 -0.28
CA ALA A 61 9.23 -17.75 -0.30
C ALA A 61 8.64 -16.34 -0.44
N LEU A 62 9.21 -15.40 0.32
CA LEU A 62 8.88 -13.97 0.22
C LEU A 62 8.98 -13.51 -1.23
N SER A 63 8.04 -12.66 -1.66
CA SER A 63 8.04 -12.17 -3.04
C SER A 63 9.37 -11.48 -3.35
N THR A 64 9.97 -11.84 -4.47
CA THR A 64 11.17 -11.19 -5.04
C THR A 64 10.77 -10.18 -6.12
N CYS A 65 9.51 -10.20 -6.56
CA CYS A 65 8.96 -9.34 -7.60
C CYS A 65 8.16 -8.21 -6.93
N LEU A 66 8.81 -7.05 -6.77
CA LEU A 66 8.22 -5.86 -6.18
C LEU A 66 8.40 -4.63 -7.09
N PRO A 67 7.44 -3.71 -7.14
CA PRO A 67 6.09 -3.88 -6.59
C PRO A 67 5.34 -4.97 -7.39
N PRO A 68 4.29 -5.60 -6.85
CA PRO A 68 3.53 -6.63 -7.57
C PRO A 68 3.03 -6.10 -8.93
N PRO A 69 2.83 -6.95 -9.95
CA PRO A 69 2.11 -6.51 -11.13
C PRO A 69 0.70 -6.03 -10.77
N LEU A 70 0.18 -4.99 -11.43
CA LEU A 70 -1.14 -4.42 -11.12
C LEU A 70 -2.25 -5.48 -11.19
N SER A 71 -2.14 -6.43 -12.12
CA SER A 71 -3.05 -7.55 -12.28
C SER A 71 -3.13 -8.47 -11.06
N GLN A 72 -2.06 -8.57 -10.26
CA GLN A 72 -2.04 -9.35 -9.03
C GLN A 72 -2.67 -8.57 -7.87
N LEU A 73 -2.36 -7.28 -7.75
CA LEU A 73 -2.93 -6.39 -6.73
C LEU A 73 -4.46 -6.27 -6.80
N HIS A 74 -5.02 -6.27 -8.02
CA HIS A 74 -6.47 -6.33 -8.26
C HIS A 74 -7.16 -7.47 -7.51
N GLY A 75 -6.47 -8.60 -7.32
CA GLY A 75 -7.01 -9.76 -6.59
C GLY A 75 -6.91 -9.65 -5.07
N GLU A 76 -6.04 -8.77 -4.56
CA GLU A 76 -5.67 -8.69 -3.15
C GLU A 76 -6.38 -7.53 -2.43
N ILE A 77 -6.65 -6.41 -3.11
CA ILE A 77 -7.26 -5.21 -2.53
C ILE A 77 -8.70 -5.04 -3.02
N CYS A 78 -9.63 -4.89 -2.08
CA CYS A 78 -11.01 -4.52 -2.37
C CYS A 78 -11.39 -3.23 -1.63
N VAL A 79 -11.78 -2.20 -2.38
CA VAL A 79 -12.27 -0.92 -1.84
C VAL A 79 -13.78 -0.84 -2.04
N ILE A 80 -14.53 -0.68 -0.95
CA ILE A 80 -15.97 -0.48 -0.94
C ILE A 80 -16.26 0.92 -0.41
N LEU A 81 -16.78 1.76 -1.31
CA LEU A 81 -17.25 3.11 -1.00
C LEU A 81 -18.75 3.02 -0.65
N VAL A 82 -19.12 3.42 0.56
CA VAL A 82 -20.50 3.38 1.04
C VAL A 82 -21.00 4.81 1.25
N GLY A 83 -21.99 5.20 0.44
CA GLY A 83 -22.59 6.54 0.47
C GLY A 83 -24.03 6.53 -0.04
N SER A 84 -24.68 7.70 0.00
CA SER A 84 -25.98 7.90 -0.66
C SER A 84 -25.82 7.66 -2.17
N PRO A 85 -26.82 7.12 -2.89
CA PRO A 85 -26.79 6.97 -4.35
C PRO A 85 -26.47 8.28 -5.10
N ASP A 86 -26.72 9.44 -4.47
CA ASP A 86 -26.42 10.76 -5.03
C ASP A 86 -24.99 11.26 -4.73
N THR A 87 -24.17 10.46 -4.04
CA THR A 87 -22.80 10.84 -3.64
C THR A 87 -21.84 10.57 -4.80
N GLU A 88 -21.42 11.63 -5.50
CA GLU A 88 -20.32 11.52 -6.46
C GLU A 88 -18.99 11.31 -5.74
N VAL A 89 -18.28 10.25 -6.11
CA VAL A 89 -16.90 10.01 -5.67
C VAL A 89 -15.99 10.97 -6.46
N LYS A 90 -15.47 12.00 -5.79
CA LYS A 90 -14.55 12.97 -6.39
C LYS A 90 -13.10 12.58 -6.09
N PHE A 91 -12.19 13.05 -6.92
CA PHE A 91 -10.75 12.84 -6.68
C PHE A 91 -10.31 13.40 -5.32
N ASP A 92 -10.78 14.60 -4.98
CA ASP A 92 -10.45 15.27 -3.70
C ASP A 92 -10.87 14.42 -2.49
N THR A 93 -12.04 13.79 -2.55
CA THR A 93 -12.51 12.90 -1.46
C THR A 93 -11.65 11.66 -1.31
N LEU A 94 -11.00 11.22 -2.38
CA LEU A 94 -10.12 10.06 -2.37
C LEU A 94 -8.69 10.43 -1.98
N ALA A 95 -8.26 11.65 -2.27
CA ALA A 95 -6.96 12.20 -1.88
C ALA A 95 -6.77 12.30 -0.37
N GLU A 96 -7.86 12.44 0.38
CA GLU A 96 -7.84 12.40 1.85
C GLU A 96 -7.80 10.96 2.42
N THR A 97 -7.78 9.93 1.57
CA THR A 97 -7.77 8.52 2.00
C THR A 97 -6.38 7.90 1.84
N PRO A 98 -6.03 6.87 2.64
CA PRO A 98 -4.75 6.17 2.52
C PRO A 98 -4.70 5.20 1.33
N LEU A 99 -5.59 5.36 0.34
CA LEU A 99 -5.77 4.48 -0.81
C LEU A 99 -5.09 4.99 -2.08
N LEU A 100 -4.50 6.18 -2.05
CA LEU A 100 -3.75 6.67 -3.19
C LEU A 100 -2.32 6.16 -3.14
N VAL A 101 -1.82 5.72 -4.30
CA VAL A 101 -0.41 5.40 -4.52
C VAL A 101 0.21 6.35 -5.51
N CYS A 102 1.52 6.50 -5.40
CA CYS A 102 2.37 7.23 -6.32
C CYS A 102 3.54 6.33 -6.77
N CYS A 103 3.68 6.14 -8.09
CA CYS A 103 4.71 5.26 -8.62
C CYS A 103 6.14 5.73 -8.25
N SER A 104 6.37 7.05 -8.24
CA SER A 104 7.67 7.63 -7.91
C SER A 104 8.11 7.28 -6.48
N LYS A 105 7.20 7.42 -5.51
CA LYS A 105 7.44 7.04 -4.10
C LYS A 105 7.75 5.55 -3.95
N ILE A 106 7.00 4.69 -4.63
CA ILE A 106 7.22 3.24 -4.61
C ILE A 106 8.61 2.89 -5.14
N ILE A 107 9.03 3.50 -6.26
CA ILE A 107 10.35 3.29 -6.85
C ILE A 107 11.45 3.77 -5.89
N GLU A 108 11.33 4.99 -5.38
CA GLU A 108 12.32 5.58 -4.45
C GLU A 108 12.47 4.73 -3.18
N ALA A 109 11.35 4.29 -2.60
CA ALA A 109 11.33 3.39 -1.44
C ALA A 109 12.03 2.05 -1.73
N LEU A 110 11.71 1.39 -2.83
CA LEU A 110 12.31 0.09 -3.19
C LEU A 110 13.80 0.20 -3.53
N MET A 111 14.21 1.27 -4.20
CA MET A 111 15.62 1.55 -4.45
C MET A 111 16.40 1.77 -3.15
N TRP A 112 15.81 2.50 -2.20
CA TRP A 112 16.41 2.71 -0.88
C TRP A 112 16.51 1.39 -0.11
N LEU A 113 15.43 0.59 -0.10
CA LEU A 113 15.37 -0.70 0.59
C LEU A 113 16.40 -1.69 0.04
N LYS A 114 16.54 -1.79 -1.29
CA LYS A 114 17.56 -2.66 -1.91
C LYS A 114 18.98 -2.35 -1.43
N LEU A 115 19.27 -1.07 -1.14
CA LEU A 115 20.60 -0.63 -0.72
C LEU A 115 20.86 -0.84 0.78
N HIS A 116 19.82 -0.74 1.62
CA HIS A 116 19.99 -0.68 3.08
C HIS A 116 19.43 -1.89 3.84
N ASP A 117 18.46 -2.61 3.27
CA ASP A 117 17.82 -3.76 3.89
C ASP A 117 18.30 -5.06 3.22
N PRO A 118 19.00 -5.95 3.96
CA PRO A 118 19.41 -7.26 3.47
C PRO A 118 18.24 -8.12 3.00
N LEU A 119 17.01 -7.85 3.43
CA LEU A 119 15.81 -8.52 2.94
C LEU A 119 15.41 -8.05 1.55
N TYR A 120 15.99 -7.03 0.95
CA TYR A 120 15.62 -6.52 -0.38
C TYR A 120 16.75 -6.61 -1.40
N PHE A 121 17.83 -7.32 -1.06
CA PHE A 121 19.04 -7.40 -1.88
C PHE A 121 18.79 -8.00 -3.28
N ASP A 122 17.83 -8.92 -3.38
CA ASP A 122 17.52 -9.72 -4.56
C ASP A 122 16.53 -9.05 -5.53
N LEU A 123 16.07 -7.83 -5.24
CA LEU A 123 15.19 -7.09 -6.12
C LEU A 123 15.83 -6.81 -7.50
N ASP A 124 15.11 -7.10 -8.56
CA ASP A 124 15.52 -6.67 -9.90
C ASP A 124 14.99 -5.26 -10.21
N LEU A 125 15.91 -4.31 -10.47
CA LEU A 125 15.55 -2.91 -10.67
C LEU A 125 14.78 -2.68 -11.99
N GLU A 126 15.05 -3.48 -13.03
CA GLU A 126 14.30 -3.41 -14.28
C GLU A 126 12.84 -3.81 -14.06
N THR A 127 12.62 -4.90 -13.32
CA THR A 127 11.28 -5.34 -12.90
C THR A 127 10.59 -4.31 -12.00
N VAL A 128 11.30 -3.71 -11.03
CA VAL A 128 10.75 -2.66 -10.16
C VAL A 128 10.18 -1.51 -10.99
N VAL A 129 10.96 -0.97 -11.93
CA VAL A 129 10.53 0.15 -12.78
C VAL A 129 9.41 -0.30 -13.73
N SER A 130 9.52 -1.48 -14.34
CA SER A 130 8.51 -2.01 -15.27
C SER A 130 7.17 -2.26 -14.59
N ASN A 131 7.15 -2.70 -13.34
CA ASN A 131 5.91 -2.91 -12.60
C ASN A 131 5.37 -1.59 -12.07
N ALA A 132 6.21 -0.75 -11.47
CA ALA A 132 5.79 0.53 -10.89
C ALA A 132 5.17 1.49 -11.93
N THR A 133 5.64 1.49 -13.18
CA THR A 133 5.07 2.33 -14.25
C THR A 133 3.62 1.97 -14.63
N GLN A 134 3.11 0.81 -14.20
CA GLN A 134 1.71 0.42 -14.38
C GLN A 134 0.79 1.08 -13.34
N TYR A 135 1.35 1.63 -12.27
CA TYR A 135 0.61 2.24 -11.18
C TYR A 135 0.28 3.70 -11.51
N PRO A 136 -0.85 4.21 -11.00
CA PRO A 136 -1.18 5.62 -11.16
C PRO A 136 -0.21 6.52 -10.38
N ASP A 137 0.04 7.73 -10.89
CA ASP A 137 0.86 8.73 -10.20
C ASP A 137 0.17 9.31 -8.96
N HIS A 138 -1.16 9.30 -8.93
CA HIS A 138 -1.99 9.60 -7.77
C HIS A 138 -3.36 8.94 -7.96
N GLY A 139 -3.49 7.65 -7.60
CA GLY A 139 -4.73 6.90 -7.83
C GLY A 139 -4.81 5.65 -6.96
N ILE A 140 -5.93 4.93 -7.00
CA ILE A 140 -6.01 3.60 -6.38
C ILE A 140 -5.39 2.60 -7.37
N PRO A 141 -4.49 1.69 -6.94
CA PRO A 141 -3.90 0.64 -7.77
C PRO A 141 -4.89 -0.53 -8.01
N ILE A 142 -6.09 -0.22 -8.48
CA ILE A 142 -7.17 -1.15 -8.87
C ILE A 142 -7.79 -0.76 -10.21
#